data_AF-A0A1M2NQK0-F1
#
_entry.id   AF-A0A1M2NQK0-F1
#
_cell.length_a   1.000
_cell.length_b   1.000
_cell.length_c   1.000
_cell.angle_alpha   90.00
_cell.angle_beta   90.00
_cell.angle_gamma   90.00
#
_symmetry.space_group_name_H-M   'P 1'
#
loop_
_entity.id
_entity.type
_entity.pdbx_description
1 polymer ?
#
loop_
_entity_poly.entity_id
_entity_poly.type
_entity_poly.pdbx_seq_one_letter_code
_entity_poly.pdbx_strand_id
1 'polypeptide(L)'
;MKKMTAPEQEEILMKPMVIALNAAIRAGRINLNGKSEDTDSKGFMRTDIDGMPTVINWTDNGYDELRVSVWVDYRPDEVARFRSRYKPDLSPETALPREDRLLFRHFVMICCSCYLERKTGKFIIGTEGNRLFGKYIRDDAPERISDIEDEEPEGYDLFGKVEE
;
A
#
# COMPACT_ATOMS: atom_id res chain seq x y z
N MET A 1 11.50 -9.43 -21.61
CA MET A 1 10.26 -9.61 -20.82
C MET A 1 9.15 -8.81 -21.45
N LYS A 2 7.96 -9.41 -21.61
CA LYS A 2 6.75 -8.66 -22.02
C LYS A 2 6.43 -7.66 -20.90
N LYS A 3 6.16 -6.41 -21.24
CA LYS A 3 5.74 -5.40 -20.27
C LYS A 3 4.33 -5.76 -19.80
N MET A 4 4.13 -5.87 -18.49
CA MET A 4 2.80 -6.11 -17.92
C MET A 4 1.83 -4.99 -18.31
N THR A 5 0.61 -5.38 -18.61
CA THR A 5 -0.54 -4.49 -18.81
C THR A 5 -1.02 -3.90 -17.48
N ALA A 6 -1.79 -2.82 -17.52
CA ALA A 6 -2.30 -2.21 -16.29
C ALA A 6 -3.19 -3.15 -15.46
N PRO A 7 -4.07 -3.99 -16.06
CA PRO A 7 -4.83 -4.99 -15.30
C PRO A 7 -3.95 -6.06 -14.65
N GLU A 8 -2.98 -6.63 -15.38
CA GLU A 8 -2.03 -7.62 -14.83
C GLU A 8 -1.24 -7.02 -13.64
N GLN A 9 -0.82 -5.76 -13.75
CA GLN A 9 -0.17 -5.07 -12.63
C GLN A 9 -1.11 -4.91 -11.43
N GLU A 10 -2.39 -4.58 -11.67
CA GLU A 10 -3.34 -4.37 -10.58
C GLU A 10 -3.66 -5.66 -9.85
N GLU A 11 -3.83 -6.77 -10.55
CA GLU A 11 -4.03 -8.10 -9.96
C GLU A 11 -2.91 -8.45 -8.97
N ILE A 12 -1.65 -8.27 -9.39
CA ILE A 12 -0.47 -8.50 -8.54
C ILE A 12 -0.44 -7.57 -7.33
N LEU A 13 -0.85 -6.31 -7.50
CA LEU A 13 -0.75 -5.29 -6.45
C LEU A 13 -1.92 -5.32 -5.45
N MET A 14 -3.10 -5.78 -5.86
CA MET A 14 -4.28 -5.83 -5.01
C MET A 14 -4.13 -6.84 -3.88
N LYS A 15 -3.53 -8.01 -4.15
CA LYS A 15 -3.27 -9.04 -3.12
C LYS A 15 -2.52 -8.48 -1.89
N PRO A 16 -1.30 -7.90 -2.02
CA PRO A 16 -0.62 -7.30 -0.87
C PRO A 16 -1.31 -6.06 -0.31
N MET A 17 -2.07 -5.30 -1.12
CA MET A 17 -2.87 -4.18 -0.62
C MET A 17 -3.92 -4.65 0.38
N VAL A 18 -4.68 -5.69 0.03
CA VAL A 18 -5.73 -6.25 0.89
C VAL A 18 -5.15 -6.81 2.17
N ILE A 19 -4.13 -7.67 2.07
CA ILE A 19 -3.49 -8.28 3.24
C ILE A 19 -2.97 -7.20 4.22
N ALA A 20 -2.27 -6.19 3.70
CA ALA A 20 -1.72 -5.13 4.56
C ALA A 20 -2.81 -4.24 5.17
N LEU A 21 -3.86 -3.89 4.40
CA LEU A 21 -4.97 -3.07 4.88
C LEU A 21 -5.78 -3.82 5.95
N ASN A 22 -6.10 -5.09 5.72
CA ASN A 22 -6.70 -5.98 6.70
C ASN A 22 -5.88 -6.03 7.99
N ALA A 23 -4.56 -6.20 7.88
CA ALA A 23 -3.68 -6.22 9.04
C ALA A 23 -3.77 -4.90 9.85
N ALA A 24 -3.81 -3.74 9.18
CA ALA A 24 -3.94 -2.44 9.85
C ALA A 24 -5.32 -2.26 10.52
N ILE A 25 -6.39 -2.76 9.91
CA ILE A 25 -7.75 -2.75 10.46
C ILE A 25 -7.83 -3.65 11.70
N ARG A 26 -7.38 -4.91 11.59
CA ARG A 26 -7.37 -5.88 12.70
C ARG A 26 -6.53 -5.40 13.88
N ALA A 27 -5.43 -4.69 13.61
CA ALA A 27 -4.59 -4.08 14.65
C ALA A 27 -5.19 -2.80 15.26
N GLY A 28 -6.38 -2.36 14.82
CA GLY A 28 -7.03 -1.12 15.28
C GLY A 28 -6.29 0.15 14.88
N ARG A 29 -5.41 0.09 13.88
CA ARG A 29 -4.63 1.24 13.39
C ARG A 29 -5.37 2.07 12.35
N ILE A 30 -6.21 1.41 11.54
CA ILE A 30 -7.15 2.05 10.62
C ILE A 30 -8.56 1.74 11.10
N ASN A 31 -9.32 2.78 11.45
CA ASN A 31 -10.74 2.65 11.79
C ASN A 31 -11.58 2.98 10.56
N LEU A 32 -12.31 1.99 10.03
CA LEU A 32 -13.23 2.13 8.90
C LEU A 32 -14.45 3.02 9.18
N ASN A 33 -14.74 3.32 10.45
CA ASN A 33 -15.77 4.28 10.85
C ASN A 33 -15.16 5.55 11.45
N GLY A 34 -13.85 5.73 11.30
CA GLY A 34 -13.17 6.93 11.80
C GLY A 34 -13.49 8.14 10.92
N LYS A 35 -13.45 9.32 11.54
CA LYS A 35 -13.65 10.60 10.85
C LYS A 35 -12.34 11.37 10.79
N SER A 36 -12.16 12.19 9.77
CA SER A 36 -10.98 13.03 9.60
C SER A 36 -10.69 13.93 10.82
N GLU A 37 -11.73 14.37 11.53
CA GLU A 37 -11.61 15.21 12.73
C GLU A 37 -11.20 14.44 14.00
N ASP A 38 -11.41 13.12 14.03
CA ASP A 38 -11.34 12.29 15.25
C ASP A 38 -10.12 11.33 15.28
N THR A 39 -9.42 11.17 14.15
CA THR A 39 -8.33 10.19 14.01
C THR A 39 -6.96 10.84 13.83
N ASP A 40 -5.90 10.16 14.26
CA ASP A 40 -4.54 10.51 13.85
C ASP A 40 -4.50 10.65 12.33
N SER A 41 -4.32 11.88 11.85
CA SER A 41 -4.40 12.24 10.44
C SER A 41 -3.32 11.60 9.57
N LYS A 42 -2.41 10.83 10.17
CA LYS A 42 -1.40 10.02 9.51
C LYS A 42 -0.83 8.97 10.44
N GLY A 43 -0.39 7.85 9.88
CA GLY A 43 0.24 6.79 10.64
C GLY A 43 0.93 5.77 9.76
N PHE A 44 1.72 4.92 10.38
CA PHE A 44 2.28 3.75 9.70
C PHE A 44 2.30 2.56 10.64
N MET A 45 2.36 1.38 10.06
CA MET A 45 2.51 0.12 10.75
C MET A 45 3.49 -0.75 9.96
N ARG A 46 4.35 -1.46 10.69
CA ARG A 46 5.15 -2.55 10.14
C ARG A 46 4.39 -3.85 10.34
N THR A 47 4.36 -4.67 9.30
CA THR A 47 3.76 -6.00 9.29
C THR A 47 4.66 -6.95 8.50
N ASP A 48 4.19 -8.18 8.34
CA ASP A 48 4.79 -9.21 7.52
C ASP A 48 3.75 -9.72 6.51
N ILE A 49 4.20 -10.02 5.28
CA ILE A 49 3.41 -10.74 4.28
C ILE A 49 4.29 -11.88 3.79
N ASP A 50 3.99 -13.11 4.19
CA ASP A 50 4.75 -14.32 3.81
C ASP A 50 6.27 -14.20 4.07
N GLY A 51 6.65 -13.76 5.27
CA GLY A 51 8.05 -13.54 5.66
C GLY A 51 8.69 -12.29 5.05
N MET A 52 7.95 -11.51 4.25
CA MET A 52 8.43 -10.27 3.66
C MET A 52 8.10 -9.06 4.55
N PRO A 53 9.14 -8.31 5.02
CA PRO A 53 8.93 -7.13 5.84
C PRO A 53 8.15 -6.10 5.06
N THR A 54 6.98 -5.70 5.58
CA THR A 54 6.03 -4.85 4.88
C THR A 54 5.71 -3.61 5.71
N VAL A 55 5.62 -2.47 5.04
CA VAL A 55 5.14 -1.22 5.63
C VAL A 55 3.80 -0.88 5.01
N ILE A 56 2.80 -0.64 5.86
CA ILE A 56 1.58 0.07 5.47
C ILE A 56 1.60 1.45 6.13
N ASN A 57 1.31 2.48 5.37
CA ASN A 57 1.19 3.84 5.89
C ASN A 57 -0.05 4.52 5.32
N TRP A 58 -0.59 5.47 6.07
CA TRP A 58 -1.77 6.22 5.69
C TRP A 58 -1.67 7.68 6.06
N THR A 59 -2.39 8.51 5.31
CA THR A 59 -2.61 9.92 5.62
C THR A 59 -4.06 10.25 5.28
N ASP A 60 -4.70 11.00 6.15
CA ASP A 60 -6.01 11.59 5.92
C ASP A 60 -5.95 12.56 4.74
N ASN A 61 -6.85 12.35 3.79
CA ASN A 61 -6.99 13.16 2.58
C ASN A 61 -8.17 14.13 2.66
N GLY A 62 -8.79 14.26 3.84
CA GLY A 62 -10.06 14.94 4.04
C GLY A 62 -11.25 14.09 3.58
N TYR A 63 -12.46 14.57 3.83
CA TYR A 63 -13.70 13.89 3.44
C TYR A 63 -13.84 12.44 3.95
N ASP A 64 -13.21 12.15 5.10
CA ASP A 64 -13.06 10.81 5.70
C ASP A 64 -12.31 9.79 4.82
N GLU A 65 -11.61 10.25 3.79
CA GLU A 65 -10.77 9.42 2.93
C GLU A 65 -9.35 9.26 3.49
N LEU A 66 -8.80 8.05 3.40
CA LEU A 66 -7.39 7.81 3.68
C LEU A 66 -6.66 7.52 2.39
N ARG A 67 -5.56 8.21 2.12
CA ARG A 67 -4.54 7.64 1.24
C ARG A 67 -3.83 6.55 2.00
N VAL A 68 -3.87 5.32 1.49
CA VAL A 68 -3.17 4.16 2.04
C VAL A 68 -2.09 3.72 1.07
N SER A 69 -0.92 3.35 1.60
CA SER A 69 0.24 2.93 0.82
C SER A 69 0.90 1.70 1.42
N VAL A 70 1.28 0.76 0.57
CA VAL A 70 1.87 -0.52 0.97
C VAL A 70 3.20 -0.71 0.25
N TRP A 71 4.25 -0.98 1.02
CA TRP A 71 5.60 -1.26 0.55
C TRP A 71 6.03 -2.66 1.03
N VAL A 72 6.08 -3.62 0.12
CA VAL A 72 6.37 -5.03 0.41
C VAL A 72 7.85 -5.33 0.22
N ASP A 73 8.40 -6.17 1.10
CA ASP A 73 9.83 -6.50 1.16
C ASP A 73 10.69 -5.22 1.28
N TYR A 74 10.20 -4.26 2.07
CA TYR A 74 10.83 -2.96 2.26
C TYR A 74 12.00 -3.07 3.25
N ARG A 75 13.22 -3.01 2.71
CA ARG A 75 14.51 -3.18 3.39
C ARG A 75 15.37 -1.95 3.23
N PRO A 76 15.01 -0.81 3.83
CA PRO A 76 15.67 0.44 3.55
C PRO A 76 17.14 0.46 4.01
N ASP A 77 17.54 -0.38 4.95
CA ASP A 77 18.94 -0.50 5.35
C ASP A 77 19.85 -1.00 4.21
N GLU A 78 19.28 -1.68 3.20
CA GLU A 78 19.99 -2.04 1.97
C GLU A 78 20.39 -0.80 1.14
N VAL A 79 19.65 0.32 1.27
CA VAL A 79 19.98 1.60 0.61
C VAL A 79 21.29 2.18 1.14
N ALA A 80 21.63 1.92 2.41
CA ALA A 80 22.86 2.40 3.02
C ALA A 80 24.12 1.88 2.29
N ARG A 81 24.01 0.76 1.56
CA ARG A 81 25.09 0.23 0.69
C ARG A 81 25.38 1.12 -0.51
N PHE A 82 24.42 1.94 -0.94
CA PHE A 82 24.52 2.82 -2.10
C PHE A 82 24.66 4.30 -1.71
N ARG A 83 24.28 4.67 -0.48
CA ARG A 83 24.33 6.05 0.03
C ARG A 83 24.83 6.09 1.47
N SER A 84 26.08 6.52 1.66
CA SER A 84 26.66 6.72 3.00
C SER A 84 25.81 7.72 3.80
N ARG A 85 25.49 7.40 5.06
CA ARG A 85 24.63 8.20 5.98
C ARG A 85 23.13 8.18 5.65
N TYR A 86 22.66 7.25 4.83
CA TYR A 86 21.24 7.03 4.63
C TYR A 86 20.55 6.70 5.96
N LYS A 87 19.42 7.37 6.22
CA LYS A 87 18.50 7.03 7.30
C LYS A 87 17.12 6.81 6.67
N PRO A 88 16.49 5.64 6.86
CA PRO A 88 15.14 5.42 6.39
C PRO A 88 14.20 6.50 6.92
N ASP A 89 13.45 7.11 6.01
CA ASP A 89 12.31 7.94 6.39
C ASP A 89 11.02 7.18 6.09
N LEU A 90 10.41 6.67 7.15
CA LEU A 90 9.10 6.02 7.11
C LEU A 90 7.95 7.03 7.22
N SER A 91 8.19 8.30 6.90
CA SER A 91 7.16 9.34 6.99
C SER A 91 5.90 8.88 6.29
N PRO A 92 4.77 8.82 7.01
CA PRO A 92 3.52 8.32 6.46
C PRO A 92 2.94 9.24 5.40
N GLU A 93 3.56 10.40 5.13
CA GLU A 93 3.10 11.43 4.18
C GLU A 93 3.39 11.10 2.72
N THR A 94 4.19 10.07 2.42
CA THR A 94 4.58 9.75 1.05
C THR A 94 3.97 8.45 0.55
N ALA A 95 3.37 8.49 -0.65
CA ALA A 95 2.80 7.31 -1.31
C ALA A 95 3.86 6.24 -1.69
N LEU A 96 5.09 6.70 -1.91
CA LEU A 96 6.24 5.91 -2.30
C LEU A 96 7.38 6.12 -1.31
N PRO A 97 8.34 5.18 -1.23
CA PRO A 97 9.62 5.47 -0.60
C PRO A 97 10.25 6.74 -1.18
N ARG A 98 10.91 7.54 -0.33
CA ARG A 98 11.46 8.86 -0.72
C ARG A 98 12.70 8.76 -1.61
N GLU A 99 13.27 7.58 -1.71
CA GLU A 99 14.49 7.32 -2.47
C GLU A 99 14.24 7.43 -3.97
N ASP A 100 15.34 7.52 -4.73
CA ASP A 100 15.26 7.50 -6.18
C ASP A 100 14.62 6.18 -6.66
N ARG A 101 13.63 6.27 -7.56
CA ARG A 101 12.96 5.11 -8.15
C ARG A 101 13.93 4.14 -8.82
N LEU A 102 15.07 4.62 -9.31
CA LEU A 102 16.13 3.77 -9.89
C LEU A 102 16.73 2.80 -8.86
N LEU A 103 16.65 3.12 -7.57
CA LEU A 103 17.17 2.30 -6.49
C LEU A 103 16.15 1.30 -5.95
N PHE A 104 14.86 1.42 -6.28
CA PHE A 104 13.78 0.63 -5.67
C PHE A 104 14.06 -0.88 -5.75
N ARG A 105 14.60 -1.35 -6.88
CA ARG A 105 14.96 -2.76 -7.10
C ARG A 105 15.86 -3.37 -6.02
N HIS A 106 16.58 -2.54 -5.27
CA HIS A 106 17.51 -2.98 -4.24
C HIS A 106 16.90 -3.11 -2.84
N PHE A 107 15.78 -2.43 -2.57
CA PHE A 107 15.28 -2.30 -1.21
C PHE A 107 13.76 -2.42 -1.07
N VAL A 108 13.01 -2.54 -2.16
CA VAL A 108 11.56 -2.77 -2.11
C VAL A 108 11.15 -3.65 -3.29
N MET A 109 10.22 -4.57 -3.07
CA MET A 109 9.71 -5.45 -4.11
C MET A 109 8.46 -4.88 -4.78
N ILE A 110 7.51 -4.39 -3.97
CA ILE A 110 6.27 -3.80 -4.46
C ILE A 110 5.99 -2.48 -3.72
N CYS A 111 5.55 -1.47 -4.46
CA CYS A 111 4.86 -0.30 -3.91
C CYS A 111 3.53 -0.10 -4.61
N CYS A 112 2.47 0.17 -3.87
CA CYS A 112 1.24 0.71 -4.42
C CYS A 112 0.50 1.55 -3.38
N SER A 113 -0.45 2.35 -3.83
CA SER A 113 -1.30 3.18 -2.99
C SER A 113 -2.72 3.20 -3.52
N CYS A 114 -3.67 3.45 -2.64
CA CYS A 114 -5.07 3.67 -2.99
C CYS A 114 -5.66 4.79 -2.12
N TYR A 115 -6.85 5.25 -2.48
CA TYR A 115 -7.69 6.00 -1.56
C TYR A 115 -8.75 5.05 -1.00
N LEU A 116 -8.89 5.05 0.32
CA LEU A 116 -9.90 4.32 1.05
C LEU A 116 -10.96 5.32 1.52
N GLU A 117 -12.13 5.24 0.91
CA GLU A 117 -13.35 5.94 1.35
C GLU A 117 -13.84 5.28 2.64
N ARG A 118 -14.37 6.04 3.60
CA ARG A 118 -14.88 5.49 4.89
C ARG A 118 -16.22 6.07 5.36
N LYS A 119 -16.66 7.18 4.76
CA LYS A 119 -17.87 7.92 5.12
C LYS A 119 -19.14 7.17 4.77
N THR A 120 -19.24 6.60 3.58
CA THR A 120 -20.52 6.08 3.06
C THR A 120 -20.47 4.58 2.80
N GLY A 121 -19.57 4.16 1.91
CA GLY A 121 -19.56 2.79 1.40
C GLY A 121 -18.40 1.96 1.89
N LYS A 122 -17.33 2.59 2.41
CA LYS A 122 -16.10 1.91 2.84
C LYS A 122 -15.52 1.10 1.69
N PHE A 123 -14.83 1.75 0.78
CA PHE A 123 -14.29 1.08 -0.40
C PHE A 123 -12.99 1.70 -0.86
N ILE A 124 -12.21 0.92 -1.60
CA ILE A 124 -11.10 1.47 -2.38
C ILE A 124 -11.69 2.27 -3.54
N ILE A 125 -11.40 3.57 -3.60
CA ILE A 125 -11.91 4.46 -4.65
C ILE A 125 -11.34 4.05 -6.00
N GLY A 126 -12.22 3.95 -7.00
CA GLY A 126 -11.88 3.67 -8.38
C GLY A 126 -12.64 2.45 -8.92
N THR A 127 -12.35 2.12 -10.17
CA THR A 127 -12.85 0.92 -10.86
C THR A 127 -11.69 -0.02 -11.18
N GLU A 128 -12.01 -1.27 -11.49
CA GLU A 128 -11.01 -2.25 -11.91
C GLU A 128 -10.04 -1.69 -12.98
N GLY A 129 -8.74 -1.83 -12.73
CA GLY A 129 -7.65 -1.30 -13.55
C GLY A 129 -7.22 0.14 -13.25
N ASN A 130 -7.95 0.85 -12.37
CA ASN A 130 -7.67 2.26 -12.03
C ASN A 130 -7.85 2.59 -10.53
N ARG A 131 -7.71 1.60 -9.64
CA ARG A 131 -7.83 1.80 -8.17
C ARG A 131 -6.53 2.21 -7.52
N LEU A 132 -5.43 1.75 -8.11
CA LEU A 132 -4.11 1.87 -7.51
C LEU A 132 -3.30 2.96 -8.22
N PHE A 133 -2.47 3.66 -7.46
CA PHE A 133 -1.48 4.62 -7.95
C PHE A 133 -0.16 4.44 -7.20
N GLY A 134 0.87 5.23 -7.54
CA GLY A 134 2.18 5.09 -6.92
C GLY A 134 2.77 3.68 -7.10
N LYS A 135 2.60 3.10 -8.29
CA LYS A 135 2.93 1.70 -8.55
C LYS A 135 4.43 1.49 -8.76
N TYR A 136 4.96 0.41 -8.19
CA TYR A 136 6.25 -0.19 -8.53
C TYR A 136 6.15 -1.70 -8.31
N ILE A 137 6.66 -2.49 -9.25
CA ILE A 137 6.72 -3.95 -9.18
C ILE A 137 8.11 -4.33 -9.64
N ARG A 138 8.87 -5.02 -8.78
CA ARG A 138 10.18 -5.60 -9.13
C ARG A 138 9.97 -6.83 -10.02
N ASP A 139 10.93 -7.13 -10.87
CA ASP A 139 10.82 -8.16 -11.90
C ASP A 139 10.49 -9.58 -11.37
N ASP A 140 10.95 -9.92 -10.17
CA ASP A 140 10.71 -11.19 -9.47
C ASP A 140 9.42 -11.22 -8.64
N ALA A 141 8.74 -10.08 -8.48
CA ALA A 141 7.57 -9.98 -7.62
C ALA A 141 6.37 -10.83 -8.06
N PRO A 142 6.02 -10.96 -9.37
CA PRO A 142 4.85 -11.73 -9.77
C PRO A 142 4.91 -13.20 -9.33
N GLU A 143 6.08 -13.83 -9.47
CA GLU A 143 6.33 -15.21 -9.03
C GLU A 143 6.21 -15.35 -7.51
N ARG A 144 6.70 -14.35 -6.76
CA ARG A 144 6.66 -14.40 -5.29
C ARG A 144 5.27 -14.10 -4.71
N ILE A 145 4.47 -13.28 -5.40
CA ILE A 145 3.11 -12.94 -4.96
C ILE A 145 2.08 -14.00 -5.37
N SER A 146 2.32 -14.74 -6.45
CA SER A 146 1.39 -15.79 -6.90
C SER A 146 1.18 -16.89 -5.85
N ASP A 147 2.20 -17.16 -5.04
CA ASP A 147 2.19 -18.23 -4.04
C ASP A 147 1.50 -17.84 -2.72
N ILE A 148 1.19 -16.56 -2.54
CA ILE A 148 0.55 -16.04 -1.32
C ILE A 148 -0.96 -16.27 -1.41
N GLU A 149 -1.57 -16.76 -0.34
CA GLU A 149 -3.03 -16.95 -0.27
C GLU A 149 -3.77 -15.61 -0.37
N ASP A 150 -4.90 -15.60 -1.07
CA ASP A 150 -5.78 -14.45 -1.15
C ASP A 150 -6.50 -14.23 0.21
N GLU A 151 -6.67 -12.97 0.60
CA GLU A 151 -7.53 -12.57 1.71
C GLU A 151 -8.79 -11.85 1.19
N GLU A 152 -9.92 -12.06 1.86
CA GLU A 152 -11.11 -11.23 1.66
C GLU A 152 -10.98 -9.90 2.40
N PRO A 153 -11.51 -8.78 1.86
CA PRO A 153 -11.53 -7.50 2.55
C PRO A 153 -12.22 -7.52 3.91
N GLU A 154 -11.58 -6.93 4.92
CA GLU A 154 -12.10 -6.85 6.28
C GLU A 154 -13.09 -5.68 6.45
N GLY A 155 -14.29 -5.82 5.87
CA GLY A 155 -15.41 -4.88 6.06
C GLY A 155 -15.38 -3.63 5.16
N TYR A 156 -14.70 -3.71 4.01
CA TYR A 156 -14.68 -2.71 2.96
C TYR A 156 -14.78 -3.37 1.57
N ASP A 157 -15.22 -2.66 0.55
CA ASP A 157 -15.26 -3.18 -0.82
C ASP A 157 -13.97 -2.86 -1.60
N LEU A 158 -13.63 -3.73 -2.56
CA LEU A 158 -12.43 -3.60 -3.38
C LEU A 158 -12.51 -2.49 -4.43
N PHE A 159 -13.67 -1.90 -4.66
CA PHE A 159 -13.88 -0.82 -5.61
C PHE A 159 -15.17 -0.07 -5.27
N GLY A 160 -15.22 1.20 -5.67
CA GLY A 160 -16.41 2.03 -5.52
C GLY A 160 -16.18 3.43 -6.07
N LYS A 161 -17.26 4.19 -6.19
CA LYS A 161 -17.23 5.58 -6.63
C LYS A 161 -17.81 6.45 -5.54
N VAL A 162 -17.13 7.55 -5.22
CA VAL A 162 -17.69 8.58 -4.35
C VAL A 162 -18.88 9.19 -5.08
N GLU A 163 -20.08 9.04 -4.51
CA GLU A 163 -21.26 9.76 -4.97
C GLU A 163 -21.19 11.19 -4.41
N GLU A 164 -21.29 12.19 -5.29
CA GLU A 164 -21.29 13.62 -4.95
C GLU A 164 -22.61 14.06 -4.31
#